data_AF-A0A182AN81-F1
#
_entry.id   AF-A0A182AN81-F1
#
_cell.length_a   1.000
_cell.length_b   1.000
_cell.length_c   1.000
_cell.angle_alpha   90.00
_cell.angle_beta   90.00
_cell.angle_gamma   90.00
#
_symmetry.space_group_name_H-M   'P 1'
#
loop_
_entity.id
_entity.type
_entity.pdbx_description
1 polymer ?
#
loop_
_entity_poly.entity_id
_entity_poly.type
_entity_poly.pdbx_seq_one_letter_code
_entity_poly.pdbx_strand_id
1 'polypeptide(L)'
;MTVAVSTFSNLNPVAIPGTGTSGVGSPYPSLISVGGLPGGVTRVSVTLRNLSHTWPDDVDVLLVAPDGTTRSLVMSDAGGGNVLSSVNLSFDDNAPAPLPDSTQIVSGLYKPSDYQSGDSFPAPAPAGPHTADFRTFRGINPNGTWRLYINDDFNPDSGNLAQGWELRLFHGANPVFGDDGDNLIRLKKSVNTYAGGLGSDTYKLGRKAVRSSWLKKYDHFTDFDTDNDRINYPFGRPRGIGKDFGTLSSLSAKALNKKFTRKNLKSKAWGTFKVGAGGVNERTFLVMNDRIPDFQLKRDFLIEITGHFGSTPLSSLNVI
;
A
#
# COMPACT_ATOMS: atom_id res chain seq x y z
N MET A 1 -2.29 -10.93 12.62
CA MET A 1 -3.31 -10.94 11.55
C MET A 1 -2.65 -10.18 10.43
N THR A 2 -2.40 -10.86 9.32
CA THR A 2 -1.76 -10.30 8.14
C THR A 2 -2.57 -9.15 7.57
N VAL A 3 -1.92 -8.04 7.22
CA VAL A 3 -2.37 -7.30 6.04
C VAL A 3 -2.19 -8.25 4.90
N ALA A 4 -3.33 -8.65 4.38
CA ALA A 4 -3.37 -9.42 3.17
C ALA A 4 -3.29 -8.43 2.02
N VAL A 5 -2.60 -8.87 0.99
CA VAL A 5 -2.54 -8.16 -0.27
C VAL A 5 -3.31 -9.00 -1.25
N SER A 6 -4.32 -8.40 -1.85
CA SER A 6 -5.18 -9.06 -2.82
C SER A 6 -5.13 -8.26 -4.11
N THR A 7 -4.86 -8.94 -5.22
CA THR A 7 -4.78 -8.36 -6.55
C THR A 7 -5.98 -8.82 -7.36
N PHE A 8 -6.63 -7.86 -8.01
CA PHE A 8 -7.76 -8.08 -8.90
C PHE A 8 -7.47 -7.38 -10.21
N SER A 9 -7.94 -7.93 -11.33
CA SER A 9 -7.76 -7.32 -12.63
C SER A 9 -9.03 -7.39 -13.46
N ASN A 10 -9.20 -6.39 -14.30
CA ASN A 10 -10.07 -6.45 -15.46
C ASN A 10 -9.20 -6.21 -16.68
N LEU A 11 -8.99 -7.27 -17.47
CA LEU A 11 -8.11 -7.25 -18.63
C LEU A 11 -8.82 -6.82 -19.92
N ASN A 12 -10.11 -6.49 -19.85
CA ASN A 12 -10.84 -6.00 -21.00
C ASN A 12 -10.31 -4.62 -21.40
N PRO A 13 -10.08 -4.38 -22.71
CA PRO A 13 -9.64 -3.07 -23.18
C PRO A 13 -10.62 -1.95 -22.83
N VAL A 14 -10.09 -0.74 -22.65
CA VAL A 14 -10.88 0.50 -22.58
C VAL A 14 -10.45 1.42 -23.72
N ALA A 15 -11.35 1.77 -24.63
CA ALA A 15 -11.10 2.79 -25.65
C ALA A 15 -11.15 4.20 -25.02
N ILE A 16 -10.30 5.12 -25.47
CA ILE A 16 -10.14 6.47 -24.94
C ILE A 16 -10.05 7.44 -26.13
N PRO A 17 -11.09 8.24 -26.45
CA PRO A 17 -12.45 8.08 -25.97
C PRO A 17 -13.10 6.78 -26.51
N GLY A 18 -14.31 6.48 -26.05
CA GLY A 18 -15.10 5.35 -26.56
C GLY A 18 -15.51 5.50 -28.03
N THR A 19 -15.70 6.74 -28.49
CA THR A 19 -16.04 7.10 -29.87
C THR A 19 -15.56 8.52 -30.16
N GLY A 20 -15.21 8.80 -31.42
CA GLY A 20 -14.77 10.15 -31.81
C GLY A 20 -13.33 10.41 -31.37
N THR A 21 -13.07 11.64 -30.95
CA THR A 21 -11.73 12.16 -30.65
C THR A 21 -11.70 13.00 -29.37
N SER A 22 -12.72 12.86 -28.52
CA SER A 22 -12.74 13.25 -27.11
C SER A 22 -14.00 12.65 -26.44
N GLY A 23 -14.02 12.61 -25.13
CA GLY A 23 -15.14 12.17 -24.28
C GLY A 23 -14.85 10.90 -23.47
N VAL A 24 -15.91 10.37 -22.86
CA VAL A 24 -15.81 9.20 -21.96
C VAL A 24 -15.27 7.97 -22.69
N GLY A 25 -14.51 7.16 -21.96
CA GLY A 25 -14.01 5.88 -22.46
C GLY A 25 -15.11 4.86 -22.75
N SER A 26 -14.71 3.70 -23.28
CA SER A 26 -15.62 2.56 -23.46
C SER A 26 -14.92 1.24 -23.11
N PRO A 27 -15.37 0.51 -22.06
CA PRO A 27 -16.52 0.80 -21.19
C PRO A 27 -16.28 1.98 -20.23
N TYR A 28 -17.37 2.62 -19.79
CA TYR A 28 -17.36 3.69 -18.79
C TYR A 28 -18.51 3.50 -17.78
N PRO A 29 -18.24 3.05 -16.55
CA PRO A 29 -16.93 2.66 -15.99
C PRO A 29 -16.43 1.29 -16.47
N SER A 30 -15.12 1.07 -16.35
CA SER A 30 -14.51 -0.26 -16.29
C SER A 30 -14.57 -0.80 -14.86
N LEU A 31 -14.98 -2.06 -14.68
CA LEU A 31 -15.35 -2.60 -13.37
C LEU A 31 -14.37 -3.66 -12.87
N ILE A 32 -14.10 -3.66 -11.56
CA ILE A 32 -13.48 -4.79 -10.84
C ILE A 32 -14.36 -5.16 -9.64
N SER A 33 -14.77 -6.42 -9.56
CA SER A 33 -15.51 -6.96 -8.41
C SER A 33 -14.55 -7.53 -7.37
N VAL A 34 -14.63 -7.00 -6.13
CA VAL A 34 -13.83 -7.44 -4.99
C VAL A 34 -14.72 -8.12 -3.96
N GLY A 35 -14.28 -9.24 -3.40
CA GLY A 35 -15.04 -9.97 -2.39
C GLY A 35 -14.17 -10.81 -1.46
N GLY A 36 -14.71 -11.12 -0.28
CA GLY A 36 -14.07 -12.00 0.71
C GLY A 36 -12.90 -11.38 1.48
N LEU A 37 -12.70 -10.06 1.39
CA LEU A 37 -11.60 -9.38 2.06
C LEU A 37 -11.99 -8.94 3.47
N PRO A 38 -11.33 -9.42 4.53
CA PRO A 38 -11.58 -8.96 5.89
C PRO A 38 -11.02 -7.56 6.12
N GLY A 39 -11.69 -6.80 6.99
CA GLY A 39 -11.21 -5.51 7.48
C GLY A 39 -11.42 -4.36 6.49
N GLY A 40 -10.61 -3.31 6.64
CA GLY A 40 -10.64 -2.12 5.78
C GLY A 40 -9.41 -2.06 4.88
N VAL A 41 -9.52 -1.29 3.78
CA VAL A 41 -8.38 -0.92 2.93
C VAL A 41 -7.35 -0.16 3.76
N THR A 42 -6.07 -0.46 3.57
CA THR A 42 -4.95 0.25 4.21
C THR A 42 -4.02 0.92 3.22
N ARG A 43 -4.00 0.43 1.98
CA ARG A 43 -3.30 1.02 0.84
C ARG A 43 -3.92 0.50 -0.45
N VAL A 44 -3.92 1.34 -1.48
CA VAL A 44 -4.37 1.01 -2.82
C VAL A 44 -3.20 1.20 -3.77
N SER A 45 -3.06 0.29 -4.73
CA SER A 45 -2.26 0.52 -5.92
C SER A 45 -3.09 0.17 -7.15
N VAL A 46 -2.99 1.00 -8.18
CA VAL A 46 -3.64 0.82 -9.48
C VAL A 46 -2.58 0.60 -10.53
N THR A 47 -2.74 -0.34 -11.45
CA THR A 47 -1.88 -0.45 -12.63
C THR A 47 -2.70 -0.36 -13.90
N LEU A 48 -2.38 0.61 -14.74
CA LEU A 48 -2.87 0.75 -16.11
C LEU A 48 -1.94 -0.03 -17.04
N ARG A 49 -2.48 -1.02 -17.76
CA ARG A 49 -1.68 -1.96 -18.56
C ARG A 49 -1.80 -1.65 -20.05
N ASN A 50 -0.66 -1.45 -20.69
CA ASN A 50 -0.55 -1.18 -22.12
C ASN A 50 -1.38 0.05 -22.55
N LEU A 51 -1.19 1.16 -21.83
CA LEU A 51 -1.80 2.45 -22.15
C LEU A 51 -1.09 3.09 -23.34
N SER A 52 -1.87 3.52 -24.33
CA SER A 52 -1.43 4.33 -25.46
C SER A 52 -2.39 5.49 -25.65
N HIS A 53 -1.88 6.67 -25.99
CA HIS A 53 -2.66 7.87 -26.30
C HIS A 53 -1.78 8.83 -27.10
N THR A 54 -2.35 9.51 -28.08
CA THR A 54 -1.59 10.48 -28.89
C THR A 54 -1.31 11.78 -28.13
N TRP A 55 -2.07 12.07 -27.09
CA TRP A 55 -1.87 13.22 -26.20
C TRP A 55 -2.19 12.86 -24.73
N PRO A 56 -1.20 12.46 -23.92
CA PRO A 56 -1.50 12.00 -22.57
C PRO A 56 -2.08 13.04 -21.61
N ASP A 57 -1.90 14.33 -21.88
CA ASP A 57 -2.52 15.40 -21.10
C ASP A 57 -4.04 15.25 -21.03
N ASP A 58 -4.65 14.76 -22.11
CA ASP A 58 -6.10 14.64 -22.22
C ASP A 58 -6.66 13.43 -21.44
N VAL A 59 -5.79 12.58 -20.86
CA VAL A 59 -6.19 11.30 -20.26
C VAL A 59 -6.44 11.45 -18.76
N ASP A 60 -7.71 11.58 -18.41
CA ASP A 60 -8.16 11.65 -17.02
C ASP A 60 -8.68 10.31 -16.54
N VAL A 61 -8.22 9.89 -15.36
CA VAL A 61 -8.56 8.59 -14.78
C VAL A 61 -9.01 8.73 -13.34
N LEU A 62 -10.25 8.35 -13.04
CA LEU A 62 -10.84 8.39 -11.70
C LEU A 62 -11.13 6.98 -11.17
N LEU A 63 -10.57 6.64 -10.01
CA LEU A 63 -10.91 5.43 -9.26
C LEU A 63 -12.02 5.74 -8.25
N VAL A 64 -13.07 4.93 -8.23
CA VAL A 64 -14.18 5.03 -7.28
C VAL A 64 -14.37 3.70 -6.54
N ALA A 65 -14.46 3.79 -5.22
CA ALA A 65 -14.63 2.66 -4.32
C ALA A 65 -16.04 2.05 -4.37
N PRO A 66 -16.25 0.88 -3.71
CA PRO A 66 -17.54 0.20 -3.69
C PRO A 66 -18.69 0.98 -3.08
N ASP A 67 -18.42 1.89 -2.13
CA ASP A 67 -19.42 2.77 -1.53
C ASP A 67 -20.02 3.79 -2.52
N GLY A 68 -19.40 3.95 -3.70
CA GLY A 68 -19.83 4.86 -4.75
C GLY A 68 -19.52 6.33 -4.47
N THR A 69 -18.85 6.65 -3.36
CA THR A 69 -18.58 8.03 -2.93
C THR A 69 -17.11 8.29 -2.67
N THR A 70 -16.37 7.34 -2.09
CA THR A 70 -14.93 7.46 -1.90
C THR A 70 -14.21 7.31 -3.24
N ARG A 71 -13.37 8.28 -3.61
CA ARG A 71 -12.82 8.40 -4.96
C ARG A 71 -11.52 9.18 -4.99
N SER A 72 -10.67 8.89 -5.98
CA SER A 72 -9.40 9.59 -6.20
C SER A 72 -9.00 9.57 -7.67
N LEU A 73 -8.38 10.65 -8.14
CA LEU A 73 -7.69 10.67 -9.44
C LEU A 73 -6.49 9.73 -9.40
N VAL A 74 -6.32 8.98 -10.48
CA VAL A 74 -5.14 8.14 -10.74
C VAL A 74 -4.14 8.97 -11.55
N MET A 75 -4.60 9.63 -12.60
CA MET A 75 -3.87 10.63 -13.38
C MET A 75 -4.86 11.62 -14.00
N SER A 76 -4.42 12.85 -14.23
CA SER A 76 -5.10 13.94 -14.95
C SER A 76 -4.00 14.88 -15.46
N ASP A 77 -4.17 15.45 -16.66
CA ASP A 77 -3.32 16.53 -17.18
C ASP A 77 -1.80 16.26 -17.10
N ALA A 78 -1.38 15.04 -17.45
CA ALA A 78 0.02 14.63 -17.32
C ALA A 78 0.63 14.24 -18.66
N GLY A 79 1.91 14.55 -18.83
CA GLY A 79 2.74 14.19 -19.97
C GLY A 79 2.73 15.20 -21.12
N GLY A 80 1.79 16.14 -21.17
CA GLY A 80 1.61 17.05 -22.30
C GLY A 80 1.41 16.30 -23.63
N GLY A 81 1.85 16.89 -24.75
CA GLY A 81 1.74 16.28 -26.08
C GLY A 81 2.73 15.14 -26.40
N ASN A 82 3.32 14.48 -25.40
CA ASN A 82 4.30 13.42 -25.61
C ASN A 82 3.62 12.05 -25.70
N VAL A 83 3.36 11.57 -26.92
CA VAL A 83 2.67 10.29 -27.21
C VAL A 83 3.02 9.16 -26.24
N LEU A 84 1.99 8.50 -25.68
CA LEU A 84 2.14 7.22 -24.99
C LEU A 84 2.08 6.08 -25.99
N SER A 85 3.07 5.20 -25.94
CA SER A 85 3.13 3.98 -26.75
C SER A 85 3.30 2.76 -25.87
N SER A 86 2.19 2.09 -25.57
CA SER A 86 2.16 0.81 -24.84
C SER A 86 2.86 0.82 -23.47
N VAL A 87 2.65 1.88 -22.69
CA VAL A 87 3.26 2.00 -21.36
C VAL A 87 2.47 1.23 -20.29
N ASN A 88 3.16 0.72 -19.27
CA ASN A 88 2.54 0.18 -18.07
C ASN A 88 2.81 1.14 -16.90
N LEU A 89 1.75 1.74 -16.37
CA LEU A 89 1.84 2.74 -15.31
C LEU A 89 1.21 2.19 -14.04
N SER A 90 2.00 2.04 -12.99
CA SER A 90 1.53 1.71 -11.65
C SER A 90 1.47 2.96 -10.79
N PHE A 91 0.41 3.09 -10.01
CA PHE A 91 0.14 4.23 -9.14
C PHE A 91 0.05 3.77 -7.69
N ASP A 92 0.72 4.47 -6.79
CA ASP A 92 0.72 4.27 -5.34
C ASP A 92 1.22 5.53 -4.64
N ASP A 93 0.59 5.96 -3.54
CA ASP A 93 1.05 7.17 -2.81
C ASP A 93 2.50 7.06 -2.30
N ASN A 94 2.99 5.83 -2.09
CA ASN A 94 4.35 5.55 -1.63
C ASN A 94 5.37 5.51 -2.78
N ALA A 95 4.95 5.78 -4.02
CA ALA A 95 5.87 5.87 -5.15
C ALA A 95 6.85 7.05 -4.97
N PRO A 96 8.07 6.95 -5.54
CA PRO A 96 9.11 7.96 -5.29
C PRO A 96 8.83 9.31 -5.96
N ALA A 97 8.03 9.35 -7.03
CA ALA A 97 7.77 10.55 -7.82
C ALA A 97 6.36 10.54 -8.43
N PRO A 98 5.74 11.70 -8.68
CA PRO A 98 4.54 11.80 -9.51
C PRO A 98 4.88 11.55 -11.00
N LEU A 99 3.86 11.48 -11.85
CA LEU A 99 4.07 11.55 -13.30
C LEU A 99 4.78 12.85 -13.69
N PRO A 100 5.51 12.93 -14.80
CA PRO A 100 5.92 14.22 -15.33
C PRO A 100 4.72 15.00 -15.90
N ASP A 101 4.68 16.31 -15.64
CA ASP A 101 3.70 17.25 -16.21
C ASP A 101 3.90 17.39 -17.74
N SER A 102 5.05 17.90 -18.21
CA SER A 102 5.21 18.23 -19.64
C SER A 102 6.32 17.46 -20.36
N THR A 103 6.69 16.27 -19.87
CA THR A 103 7.74 15.42 -20.48
C THR A 103 7.28 13.97 -20.66
N GLN A 104 8.02 13.19 -21.46
CA GLN A 104 7.68 11.80 -21.76
C GLN A 104 7.41 10.97 -20.50
N ILE A 105 6.18 10.48 -20.38
CA ILE A 105 5.83 9.42 -19.42
C ILE A 105 6.38 8.10 -19.95
N VAL A 106 7.05 7.34 -19.08
CA VAL A 106 7.57 6.00 -19.37
C VAL A 106 6.92 4.99 -18.43
N SER A 107 7.07 3.69 -18.72
CA SER A 107 6.56 2.66 -17.81
C SER A 107 7.25 2.75 -16.45
N GLY A 108 6.49 2.67 -15.35
CA GLY A 108 7.04 2.87 -14.02
C GLY A 108 6.01 2.87 -12.90
N LEU A 109 6.50 3.18 -11.70
CA LEU A 109 5.70 3.36 -10.48
C LEU A 109 5.70 4.85 -10.12
N TYR A 110 4.50 5.42 -10.03
CA TYR A 110 4.27 6.86 -9.83
C TYR A 110 3.25 7.10 -8.72
N LYS A 111 3.23 8.33 -8.19
CA LYS A 111 2.14 8.79 -7.32
C LYS A 111 0.90 9.10 -8.17
N PRO A 112 -0.33 8.97 -7.64
CA PRO A 112 -1.47 9.61 -8.29
C PRO A 112 -1.14 11.10 -8.49
N SER A 113 -1.44 11.63 -9.68
CA SER A 113 -1.02 12.97 -10.10
C SER A 113 -2.16 13.70 -10.81
N ASP A 114 -2.17 15.02 -10.67
CA ASP A 114 -3.11 15.96 -11.28
C ASP A 114 -2.39 17.32 -11.36
N TYR A 115 -2.40 17.98 -12.52
CA TYR A 115 -1.62 19.20 -12.80
C TYR A 115 -2.46 20.41 -13.15
N GLN A 116 -3.73 20.24 -13.51
CA GLN A 116 -4.63 21.36 -13.79
C GLN A 116 -5.87 21.24 -12.90
N SER A 117 -6.92 22.00 -13.22
CA SER A 117 -8.16 21.93 -12.45
C SER A 117 -9.31 22.03 -13.41
N GLY A 118 -10.37 21.27 -13.18
CA GLY A 118 -11.54 21.31 -14.04
C GLY A 118 -12.05 19.93 -14.43
N ASP A 119 -11.40 18.87 -13.95
CA ASP A 119 -11.63 17.48 -14.32
C ASP A 119 -13.08 17.11 -13.98
N SER A 120 -13.86 17.01 -15.07
CA SER A 120 -15.26 16.70 -15.01
C SER A 120 -15.47 15.32 -15.59
N PHE A 121 -15.93 14.40 -14.75
CA PHE A 121 -16.30 13.07 -15.19
C PHE A 121 -17.82 13.02 -15.39
N PRO A 122 -18.32 12.82 -16.62
CA PRO A 122 -19.75 12.69 -16.86
C PRO A 122 -20.38 11.56 -16.05
N ALA A 123 -21.68 11.69 -15.74
CA ALA A 123 -22.44 10.64 -15.09
C ALA A 123 -22.29 9.31 -15.87
N PRO A 124 -22.10 8.15 -15.20
CA PRO A 124 -22.44 7.90 -13.79
C PRO A 124 -21.30 8.11 -12.79
N ALA A 125 -20.19 8.76 -13.17
CA ALA A 125 -19.15 9.11 -12.21
C ALA A 125 -19.69 10.06 -11.11
N PRO A 126 -19.20 9.97 -9.87
CA PRO A 126 -19.55 10.93 -8.83
C PRO A 126 -19.10 12.34 -9.24
N ALA A 127 -19.88 13.37 -8.88
CA ALA A 127 -19.49 14.75 -9.16
C ALA A 127 -18.19 15.13 -8.42
N GLY A 128 -17.44 16.06 -9.02
CA GLY A 128 -16.26 16.66 -8.41
C GLY A 128 -16.56 17.51 -7.17
N PRO A 129 -15.52 18.08 -6.54
CA PRO A 129 -14.12 17.99 -6.93
C PRO A 129 -13.52 16.59 -6.68
N HIS A 130 -12.44 16.29 -7.40
CA HIS A 130 -11.63 15.09 -7.24
C HIS A 130 -10.22 15.48 -6.79
N THR A 131 -9.52 14.56 -6.13
CA THR A 131 -8.15 14.77 -5.66
C THR A 131 -7.29 13.55 -5.98
N ALA A 132 -6.06 13.77 -6.41
CA ALA A 132 -5.05 12.74 -6.62
C ALA A 132 -4.40 12.35 -5.28
N ASP A 133 -5.03 11.39 -4.59
CA ASP A 133 -4.63 10.92 -3.26
C ASP A 133 -5.30 9.57 -2.91
N PHE A 134 -4.56 8.47 -3.02
CA PHE A 134 -5.11 7.14 -2.70
C PHE A 134 -5.29 6.92 -1.19
N ARG A 135 -4.79 7.81 -0.32
CA ARG A 135 -5.02 7.74 1.14
C ARG A 135 -6.49 7.92 1.49
N THR A 136 -7.29 8.56 0.62
CA THR A 136 -8.75 8.66 0.76
C THR A 136 -9.43 7.29 0.92
N PHE A 137 -8.84 6.23 0.36
CA PHE A 137 -9.39 4.88 0.45
C PHE A 137 -9.10 4.21 1.79
N ARG A 138 -8.26 4.77 2.66
CA ARG A 138 -7.90 4.16 3.95
C ARG A 138 -9.12 4.00 4.86
N GLY A 139 -9.32 2.79 5.35
CA GLY A 139 -10.38 2.43 6.29
C GLY A 139 -11.71 2.02 5.67
N ILE A 140 -11.89 2.23 4.37
CA ILE A 140 -13.14 1.85 3.70
C ILE A 140 -13.27 0.33 3.60
N ASN A 141 -14.50 -0.15 3.45
CA ASN A 141 -14.77 -1.56 3.14
C ASN A 141 -14.26 -1.87 1.72
N PRO A 142 -13.29 -2.79 1.54
CA PRO A 142 -12.76 -3.11 0.22
C PRO A 142 -13.74 -3.90 -0.67
N ASN A 143 -14.78 -4.51 -0.09
CA ASN A 143 -15.65 -5.44 -0.80
C ASN A 143 -16.76 -4.74 -1.58
N GLY A 144 -16.99 -5.21 -2.81
CA GLY A 144 -17.97 -4.71 -3.76
C GLY A 144 -17.30 -4.28 -5.06
N THR A 145 -18.01 -3.47 -5.85
CA THR A 145 -17.56 -3.08 -7.19
C THR A 145 -16.72 -1.81 -7.15
N TRP A 146 -15.43 -1.95 -7.46
CA TRP A 146 -14.56 -0.82 -7.78
C TRP A 146 -14.75 -0.42 -9.24
N ARG A 147 -14.69 0.89 -9.51
CA ARG A 147 -14.98 1.48 -10.82
C ARG A 147 -13.81 2.35 -11.23
N LEU A 148 -13.32 2.14 -12.45
CA LEU A 148 -12.38 3.03 -13.11
C LEU A 148 -13.14 3.79 -14.19
N TYR A 149 -13.20 5.11 -14.06
CA TYR A 149 -13.69 6.01 -15.07
C TYR A 149 -12.49 6.58 -15.82
N ILE A 150 -12.56 6.60 -17.14
CA ILE A 150 -11.53 7.21 -17.99
C ILE A 150 -12.24 8.20 -18.91
N ASN A 151 -11.74 9.42 -18.99
CA ASN A 151 -12.23 10.46 -19.87
C ASN A 151 -11.06 10.98 -20.71
N ASP A 152 -11.33 11.17 -21.99
CA ASP A 152 -10.50 12.00 -22.87
C ASP A 152 -11.13 13.39 -22.86
N ASP A 153 -10.48 14.41 -22.30
CA ASP A 153 -11.13 15.68 -22.04
C ASP A 153 -10.95 16.72 -23.17
N PHE A 154 -10.10 16.44 -24.17
CA PHE A 154 -9.79 17.37 -25.24
C PHE A 154 -9.62 16.71 -26.62
N ASN A 155 -9.87 17.48 -27.68
CA ASN A 155 -9.80 16.96 -29.06
C ASN A 155 -8.50 17.38 -29.76
N PRO A 156 -8.00 16.63 -30.78
CA PRO A 156 -8.62 15.54 -31.52
C PRO A 156 -7.95 14.17 -31.29
N ASP A 157 -7.44 13.93 -30.09
CA ASP A 157 -6.59 12.78 -29.82
C ASP A 157 -7.39 11.51 -29.47
N SER A 158 -6.69 10.38 -29.45
CA SER A 158 -7.28 9.11 -29.05
C SER A 158 -6.22 8.07 -28.70
N GLY A 159 -6.68 7.01 -28.07
CA GLY A 159 -5.88 5.92 -27.59
C GLY A 159 -6.72 4.82 -26.96
N ASN A 160 -6.06 4.03 -26.11
CA ASN A 160 -6.68 2.92 -25.42
C ASN A 160 -5.82 2.43 -24.25
N LEU A 161 -6.50 1.76 -23.33
CA LEU A 161 -5.92 0.88 -22.33
C LEU A 161 -6.07 -0.57 -22.80
N ALA A 162 -5.15 -1.05 -23.64
CA ALA A 162 -5.31 -2.31 -24.38
C ALA A 162 -5.41 -3.56 -23.50
N GLN A 163 -4.85 -3.55 -22.29
CA GLN A 163 -4.85 -4.70 -21.39
C GLN A 163 -5.55 -4.41 -20.05
N GLY A 164 -6.43 -3.41 -20.07
CA GLY A 164 -7.22 -3.00 -18.92
C GLY A 164 -6.37 -2.59 -17.73
N TRP A 165 -6.85 -2.90 -16.53
CA TRP A 165 -6.23 -2.42 -15.29
C TRP A 165 -6.23 -3.46 -14.18
N GLU A 166 -5.34 -3.25 -13.23
CA GLU A 166 -5.18 -4.02 -12.02
C GLU A 166 -5.43 -3.13 -10.80
N LEU A 167 -6.17 -3.66 -9.83
CA LEU A 167 -6.36 -3.09 -8.51
C LEU A 167 -5.70 -4.00 -7.48
N ARG A 168 -4.71 -3.46 -6.77
CA ARG A 168 -4.04 -4.13 -5.67
C ARG A 168 -4.45 -3.47 -4.36
N LEU A 169 -5.14 -4.23 -3.51
CA LEU A 169 -5.62 -3.79 -2.22
C LEU A 169 -4.79 -4.40 -1.11
N PHE A 170 -4.24 -3.53 -0.28
CA PHE A 170 -3.74 -3.89 1.04
C PHE A 170 -4.89 -3.70 2.01
N HIS A 171 -5.19 -4.71 2.82
CA HIS A 171 -6.33 -4.66 3.72
C HIS A 171 -6.05 -5.41 5.02
N GLY A 172 -6.69 -4.96 6.11
CA GLY A 172 -6.45 -5.52 7.42
C GLY A 172 -7.54 -5.23 8.44
N ALA A 173 -7.63 -6.08 9.46
CA ALA A 173 -8.57 -5.90 10.55
C ALA A 173 -8.16 -4.72 11.46
N ASN A 174 -9.15 -3.97 11.94
CA ASN A 174 -9.01 -2.83 12.83
C ASN A 174 -7.90 -1.85 12.39
N PRO A 175 -8.02 -1.23 11.21
CA PRO A 175 -6.97 -0.34 10.77
C PRO A 175 -6.84 0.90 11.66
N VAL A 176 -5.62 1.40 11.82
CA VAL A 176 -5.24 2.61 12.54
C VAL A 176 -4.28 3.38 11.65
N PHE A 177 -4.63 4.62 11.30
CA PHE A 177 -3.90 5.43 10.34
C PHE A 177 -3.30 6.67 10.99
N GLY A 178 -2.14 7.06 10.50
CA GLY A 178 -1.63 8.43 10.56
C GLY A 178 -2.06 9.26 9.33
N ASP A 179 -1.68 10.53 9.35
CA ASP A 179 -1.83 11.52 8.26
C ASP A 179 -0.51 11.66 7.46
N ASP A 180 -0.22 12.82 6.87
CA ASP A 180 1.03 13.04 6.10
C ASP A 180 2.18 13.64 6.93
N GLY A 181 1.89 13.99 8.18
CA GLY A 181 2.89 14.54 9.09
C GLY A 181 3.60 13.45 9.87
N ASP A 182 4.61 13.84 10.63
CA ASP A 182 5.29 12.93 11.56
C ASP A 182 4.33 12.48 12.66
N ASN A 183 3.87 11.23 12.62
CA ASN A 183 2.86 10.73 13.53
C ASN A 183 3.43 9.91 14.68
N LEU A 184 2.76 9.99 15.84
CA LEU A 184 3.00 9.09 16.96
C LEU A 184 1.90 8.03 17.03
N ILE A 185 2.15 6.90 16.38
CA ILE A 185 1.20 5.80 16.29
C ILE A 185 1.33 4.91 17.53
N ARG A 186 0.32 4.94 18.39
CA ARG A 186 0.31 4.15 19.63
C ARG A 186 -0.38 2.81 19.39
N LEU A 187 0.36 1.73 19.54
CA LEU A 187 -0.21 0.40 19.43
C LEU A 187 -1.26 0.17 20.52
N LYS A 188 -2.39 -0.41 20.14
CA LYS A 188 -3.57 -0.62 20.98
C LYS A 188 -3.52 -2.01 21.62
N LYS A 189 -4.49 -2.28 22.49
CA LYS A 189 -4.64 -3.57 23.20
C LYS A 189 -5.36 -4.65 22.38
N SER A 190 -5.83 -4.34 21.18
CA SER A 190 -6.33 -5.29 20.19
C SER A 190 -5.23 -5.59 19.18
N VAL A 191 -5.40 -6.64 18.36
CA VAL A 191 -4.61 -6.77 17.13
C VAL A 191 -5.14 -5.75 16.14
N ASN A 192 -4.25 -4.97 15.55
CA ASN A 192 -4.61 -3.96 14.58
C ASN A 192 -3.64 -3.97 13.41
N THR A 193 -4.07 -3.29 12.37
CA THR A 193 -3.24 -2.91 11.25
C THR A 193 -2.88 -1.44 11.41
N TYR A 194 -1.63 -1.09 11.24
CA TYR A 194 -1.15 0.28 11.37
C TYR A 194 -0.56 0.75 10.06
N ALA A 195 -0.96 1.94 9.62
CA ALA A 195 -0.28 2.65 8.54
C ALA A 195 0.15 4.03 9.04
N GLY A 196 1.39 4.40 8.77
CA GLY A 196 1.97 5.70 9.06
C GLY A 196 1.39 6.77 8.17
N GLY A 197 1.45 6.55 6.87
CA GLY A 197 1.29 7.64 5.91
C GLY A 197 2.63 8.11 5.41
N LEU A 198 2.64 9.35 4.93
CA LEU A 198 3.88 10.04 4.60
C LEU A 198 4.45 10.67 5.88
N GLY A 199 5.73 11.01 5.86
CA GLY A 199 6.41 11.63 6.99
C GLY A 199 7.33 10.65 7.73
N SER A 200 7.86 11.09 8.88
CA SER A 200 8.73 10.29 9.74
C SER A 200 7.95 9.77 10.95
N ASP A 201 7.39 8.57 10.84
CA ASP A 201 6.45 8.06 11.82
C ASP A 201 7.11 7.31 12.97
N THR A 202 6.44 7.35 14.12
CA THR A 202 6.88 6.70 15.34
C THR A 202 5.85 5.68 15.81
N TYR A 203 6.13 4.40 15.54
CA TYR A 203 5.33 3.28 16.02
C TYR A 203 5.71 2.96 17.46
N LYS A 204 4.89 3.42 18.41
CA LYS A 204 5.13 3.28 19.84
C LYS A 204 4.50 2.01 20.39
N LEU A 205 5.36 1.06 20.75
CA LEU A 205 4.98 -0.19 21.38
C LEU A 205 4.59 0.07 22.83
N GLY A 206 3.37 -0.33 23.23
CA GLY A 206 2.90 -0.20 24.60
C GLY A 206 3.33 -1.36 25.49
N ARG A 207 3.66 -1.11 26.77
CA ARG A 207 3.83 -2.19 27.78
C ARG A 207 2.58 -3.07 27.94
N LYS A 208 1.40 -2.55 27.58
CA LYS A 208 0.10 -3.23 27.60
C LYS A 208 -0.46 -3.53 26.20
N ALA A 209 0.26 -3.23 25.11
CA ALA A 209 -0.14 -3.62 23.75
C ALA A 209 -0.23 -5.15 23.66
N VAL A 210 -1.01 -5.70 22.72
CA VAL A 210 -1.22 -7.16 22.65
C VAL A 210 0.11 -7.88 22.60
N ARG A 211 0.38 -8.63 23.66
CA ARG A 211 1.45 -9.61 23.67
C ARG A 211 0.77 -10.92 23.34
N SER A 212 1.05 -11.45 22.15
CA SER A 212 0.39 -12.61 21.55
C SER A 212 -0.05 -13.64 22.61
N SER A 213 -1.34 -13.65 22.98
CA SER A 213 -1.89 -14.73 23.80
C SER A 213 -2.02 -16.02 22.99
N TRP A 214 -2.01 -15.91 21.66
CA TRP A 214 -2.11 -16.99 20.68
C TRP A 214 -1.36 -16.61 19.39
N LEU A 215 -0.52 -17.52 18.86
CA LEU A 215 0.36 -17.37 17.67
C LEU A 215 -0.32 -16.97 16.34
N LYS A 216 -1.62 -16.70 16.35
CA LYS A 216 -2.42 -16.25 15.20
C LYS A 216 -2.70 -14.74 15.22
N LYS A 217 -2.24 -14.02 16.26
CA LYS A 217 -2.60 -12.63 16.56
C LYS A 217 -1.32 -11.79 16.79
N TYR A 218 -0.94 -10.99 15.81
CA TYR A 218 0.18 -10.04 15.77
C TYR A 218 -0.27 -8.80 15.02
N ASP A 219 0.30 -7.65 15.37
CA ASP A 219 0.09 -6.38 14.65
C ASP A 219 0.85 -6.39 13.33
N HIS A 220 0.42 -5.52 12.41
CA HIS A 220 1.03 -5.35 11.09
C HIS A 220 1.25 -3.86 10.80
N PHE A 221 2.46 -3.48 10.35
CA PHE A 221 2.77 -2.14 9.83
C PHE A 221 2.85 -2.19 8.29
N THR A 222 1.94 -1.49 7.60
CA THR A 222 1.67 -1.71 6.17
C THR A 222 2.54 -0.94 5.20
N ASP A 223 3.12 0.14 5.69
CA ASP A 223 3.84 1.16 4.94
C ASP A 223 5.07 1.62 5.74
N PHE A 224 5.65 0.72 6.52
CA PHE A 224 6.83 1.04 7.32
C PHE A 224 7.98 1.48 6.41
N ASP A 225 8.33 2.76 6.47
CA ASP A 225 9.46 3.35 5.77
C ASP A 225 10.72 3.08 6.58
N THR A 226 11.60 2.22 6.06
CA THR A 226 12.83 1.86 6.76
C THR A 226 13.82 3.02 6.91
N ASP A 227 13.70 4.06 6.09
CA ASP A 227 14.58 5.23 6.11
C ASP A 227 14.11 6.29 7.12
N ASN A 228 12.80 6.51 7.21
CA ASN A 228 12.22 7.63 7.97
C ASN A 228 11.53 7.18 9.26
N ASP A 229 10.89 6.01 9.26
CA ASP A 229 10.11 5.56 10.40
C ASP A 229 10.99 4.97 11.50
N ARG A 230 10.44 5.03 12.71
CA ARG A 230 11.09 4.50 13.91
C ARG A 230 10.14 3.73 14.80
N ILE A 231 10.71 2.76 15.47
CA ILE A 231 10.00 1.91 16.43
C ILE A 231 10.42 2.31 17.84
N ASN A 232 9.47 2.79 18.63
CA ASN A 232 9.71 3.14 20.02
C ASN A 232 9.46 1.93 20.92
N TYR A 233 10.55 1.34 21.41
CA TYR A 233 10.59 0.09 22.15
C TYR A 233 10.44 0.33 23.67
N PRO A 234 9.56 -0.41 24.38
CA PRO A 234 9.04 0.04 25.67
C PRO A 234 9.94 -0.27 26.87
N PHE A 235 11.06 -0.96 26.64
CA PHE A 235 11.97 -1.44 27.67
C PHE A 235 13.29 -0.65 27.74
N GLY A 236 13.31 0.56 27.16
CA GLY A 236 14.50 1.43 27.05
C GLY A 236 15.44 0.97 25.94
N ARG A 237 16.63 1.56 25.82
CA ARG A 237 17.52 1.32 24.66
C ARG A 237 17.65 -0.18 24.29
N PRO A 238 17.34 -0.57 23.05
CA PRO A 238 17.46 -1.95 22.58
C PRO A 238 18.91 -2.42 22.60
N ARG A 239 19.11 -3.74 22.62
CA ARG A 239 20.44 -4.34 22.71
C ARG A 239 21.06 -4.48 21.33
N GLY A 240 22.00 -3.58 21.04
CA GLY A 240 22.81 -3.62 19.83
C GLY A 240 21.98 -3.37 18.56
N ILE A 241 22.61 -3.63 17.42
CA ILE A 241 21.95 -3.60 16.11
C ILE A 241 20.99 -4.78 15.95
N GLY A 242 20.02 -4.63 15.06
CA GLY A 242 19.08 -5.68 14.71
C GLY A 242 19.80 -6.86 14.06
N LYS A 243 19.32 -8.06 14.35
CA LYS A 243 19.81 -9.28 13.70
C LYS A 243 18.89 -9.69 12.57
N ASP A 244 19.45 -10.11 11.45
CA ASP A 244 18.73 -10.96 10.51
C ASP A 244 18.77 -12.41 11.04
N PHE A 245 17.60 -12.94 11.38
CA PHE A 245 17.44 -14.32 11.79
C PHE A 245 17.14 -15.26 10.62
N GLY A 246 17.07 -14.77 9.38
CA GLY A 246 16.82 -15.55 8.18
C GLY A 246 15.39 -16.08 8.11
N THR A 247 15.20 -17.20 7.41
CA THR A 247 13.86 -17.72 7.09
C THR A 247 13.41 -18.82 8.07
N LEU A 248 12.12 -18.83 8.39
CA LEU A 248 11.42 -19.87 9.15
C LEU A 248 10.33 -20.49 8.27
N SER A 249 10.06 -21.78 8.47
CA SER A 249 9.01 -22.50 7.73
C SER A 249 7.59 -22.16 8.19
N SER A 250 7.42 -21.63 9.40
CA SER A 250 6.11 -21.24 9.94
C SER A 250 6.27 -20.31 11.14
N LEU A 251 5.16 -19.68 11.53
CA LEU A 251 5.00 -18.96 12.80
C LEU A 251 4.55 -19.87 13.96
N SER A 252 4.71 -21.19 13.87
CA SER A 252 4.30 -22.07 14.98
C SER A 252 5.16 -21.82 16.22
N ALA A 253 4.59 -22.02 17.42
CA ALA A 253 5.33 -21.88 18.70
C ALA A 253 6.62 -22.69 18.67
N LYS A 254 6.54 -23.91 18.13
CA LYS A 254 7.67 -24.82 17.99
C LYS A 254 8.77 -24.22 17.11
N ALA A 255 8.42 -23.63 15.97
CA ALA A 255 9.39 -23.00 15.07
C ALA A 255 10.03 -21.76 15.71
N LEU A 256 9.21 -20.88 16.31
CA LEU A 256 9.69 -19.67 16.98
C LEU A 256 10.58 -20.01 18.17
N ASN A 257 10.18 -20.92 19.06
CA ASN A 257 10.98 -21.30 20.23
C ASN A 257 12.27 -22.04 19.84
N LYS A 258 12.26 -22.83 18.76
CA LYS A 258 13.49 -23.44 18.22
C LYS A 258 14.44 -22.38 17.68
N LYS A 259 13.90 -21.35 17.00
CA LYS A 259 14.71 -20.31 16.40
C LYS A 259 15.21 -19.30 17.42
N PHE A 260 14.38 -18.85 18.35
CA PHE A 260 14.64 -17.74 19.25
C PHE A 260 14.88 -18.24 20.68
N THR A 261 16.09 -18.73 20.89
CA THR A 261 16.56 -19.22 22.19
C THR A 261 17.28 -18.11 22.94
N ARG A 262 17.53 -18.32 24.24
CA ARG A 262 18.38 -17.42 25.07
C ARG A 262 19.76 -17.13 24.45
N LYS A 263 20.29 -18.00 23.58
CA LYS A 263 21.58 -17.80 22.92
C LYS A 263 21.52 -16.69 21.86
N ASN A 264 20.47 -16.66 21.04
CA ASN A 264 20.40 -15.78 19.86
C ASN A 264 19.40 -14.62 19.99
N LEU A 265 18.34 -14.78 20.80
CA LEU A 265 17.43 -13.71 21.20
C LEU A 265 17.65 -13.36 22.69
N LYS A 266 18.71 -12.57 22.96
CA LYS A 266 19.07 -12.11 24.31
C LYS A 266 18.06 -11.08 24.83
N SER A 267 18.10 -10.78 26.13
CA SER A 267 17.36 -9.67 26.75
C SER A 267 17.55 -8.37 25.96
N LYS A 268 16.44 -7.73 25.60
CA LYS A 268 16.29 -6.53 24.76
C LYS A 268 16.84 -6.63 23.34
N ALA A 269 17.18 -7.83 22.89
CA ALA A 269 17.59 -8.04 21.51
C ALA A 269 16.39 -7.94 20.58
N TRP A 270 16.65 -7.53 19.36
CA TRP A 270 15.65 -7.44 18.31
C TRP A 270 16.25 -7.87 16.98
N GLY A 271 15.39 -8.02 16.00
CA GLY A 271 15.80 -8.33 14.65
C GLY A 271 14.61 -8.68 13.77
N THR A 272 14.91 -9.11 12.56
CA THR A 272 13.90 -9.49 11.57
C THR A 272 14.08 -10.93 11.13
N PHE A 273 13.02 -11.51 10.60
CA PHE A 273 13.03 -12.83 9.98
C PHE A 273 11.95 -12.92 8.92
N LYS A 274 12.08 -13.91 8.04
CA LYS A 274 11.13 -14.16 6.95
C LYS A 274 10.36 -15.46 7.19
N VAL A 275 9.13 -15.53 6.70
CA VAL A 275 8.31 -16.76 6.67
C VAL A 275 7.71 -16.91 5.28
N GLY A 276 7.85 -18.10 4.67
CA GLY A 276 7.36 -18.39 3.33
C GLY A 276 8.47 -18.86 2.40
N ALA A 277 8.09 -19.29 1.19
CA ALA A 277 8.99 -19.93 0.22
C ALA A 277 9.67 -18.94 -0.76
N GLY A 278 9.83 -17.66 -0.38
CA GLY A 278 10.32 -16.60 -1.27
C GLY A 278 9.25 -16.05 -2.21
N GLY A 279 9.57 -14.95 -2.90
CA GLY A 279 8.66 -14.28 -3.84
C GLY A 279 7.48 -13.57 -3.18
N VAL A 280 6.34 -13.49 -3.88
CA VAL A 280 5.13 -12.74 -3.44
C VAL A 280 4.48 -13.26 -2.16
N ASN A 281 4.81 -14.49 -1.74
CA ASN A 281 4.26 -15.12 -0.54
C ASN A 281 5.21 -15.03 0.68
N GLU A 282 6.38 -14.41 0.52
CA GLU A 282 7.31 -14.20 1.62
C GLU A 282 6.86 -13.03 2.50
N ARG A 283 6.85 -13.28 3.81
CA ARG A 283 6.40 -12.33 4.81
C ARG A 283 7.55 -11.96 5.72
N THR A 284 7.70 -10.66 5.99
CA THR A 284 8.79 -10.13 6.83
C THR A 284 8.25 -9.76 8.20
N PHE A 285 8.94 -10.19 9.24
CA PHE A 285 8.56 -9.95 10.63
C PHE A 285 9.68 -9.30 11.41
N LEU A 286 9.29 -8.44 12.32
CA LEU A 286 10.12 -7.89 13.38
C LEU A 286 9.83 -8.65 14.68
N VAL A 287 10.90 -9.10 15.34
CA VAL A 287 10.85 -9.68 16.68
C VAL A 287 11.64 -8.80 17.65
N MET A 288 11.06 -8.49 18.81
CA MET A 288 11.71 -7.73 19.87
C MET A 288 11.48 -8.41 21.20
N ASN A 289 12.58 -8.84 21.82
CA ASN A 289 12.57 -9.50 23.12
C ASN A 289 12.38 -8.48 24.23
N ASP A 290 11.73 -8.86 25.33
CA ASP A 290 11.66 -8.08 26.55
C ASP A 290 12.97 -8.16 27.38
N ARG A 291 12.89 -7.96 28.70
CA ARG A 291 14.05 -8.02 29.59
C ARG A 291 14.52 -9.44 29.92
N ILE A 292 13.78 -10.49 29.52
CA ILE A 292 14.08 -11.89 29.79
C ILE A 292 14.61 -12.54 28.49
N PRO A 293 15.81 -13.15 28.49
CA PRO A 293 16.33 -13.82 27.30
C PRO A 293 15.54 -15.08 26.94
N ASP A 294 15.43 -15.39 25.64
CA ASP A 294 14.52 -16.35 24.99
C ASP A 294 13.23 -15.72 24.45
N PHE A 295 12.52 -16.42 23.56
CA PHE A 295 11.25 -15.94 23.02
C PHE A 295 10.06 -16.40 23.85
N GLN A 296 9.20 -15.44 24.19
CA GLN A 296 8.05 -15.60 25.05
C GLN A 296 6.85 -14.92 24.41
N LEU A 297 5.93 -15.71 23.85
CA LEU A 297 4.76 -15.22 23.12
C LEU A 297 3.93 -14.14 23.83
N LYS A 298 3.79 -14.27 25.16
CA LYS A 298 3.00 -13.36 25.99
C LYS A 298 3.80 -12.13 26.45
N ARG A 299 5.07 -12.00 26.07
CA ARG A 299 5.97 -10.99 26.60
C ARG A 299 6.70 -10.19 25.52
N ASP A 300 7.05 -10.87 24.44
CA ASP A 300 7.79 -10.31 23.33
C ASP A 300 6.88 -9.80 22.23
N PHE A 301 7.42 -8.88 21.45
CA PHE A 301 6.72 -8.35 20.29
C PHE A 301 7.07 -9.18 19.07
N LEU A 302 6.03 -9.54 18.34
CA LEU A 302 6.09 -10.10 17.01
C LEU A 302 5.17 -9.25 16.15
N ILE A 303 5.76 -8.53 15.19
CA ILE A 303 5.06 -7.57 14.34
C ILE A 303 5.38 -7.92 12.89
N GLU A 304 4.37 -7.92 12.04
CA GLU A 304 4.60 -8.06 10.61
C GLU A 304 4.89 -6.70 9.98
N ILE A 305 5.89 -6.65 9.11
CA ILE A 305 6.32 -5.46 8.35
C ILE A 305 6.46 -5.82 6.86
N THR A 306 5.67 -6.77 6.38
CA THR A 306 5.67 -7.19 4.98
C THR A 306 5.21 -6.02 4.11
N GLY A 307 5.96 -5.68 3.07
CA GLY A 307 5.67 -4.52 2.22
C GLY A 307 6.27 -3.20 2.71
N HIS A 308 7.18 -3.24 3.70
CA HIS A 308 8.08 -2.12 3.99
C HIS A 308 8.84 -1.67 2.73
N PHE A 309 9.26 -0.41 2.73
CA PHE A 309 10.06 0.19 1.66
C PHE A 309 11.18 1.04 2.25
N GLY A 310 11.97 1.70 1.39
CA GLY A 310 13.18 2.42 1.79
C GLY A 310 14.45 1.60 1.56
N SER A 311 15.59 2.25 1.81
CA SER A 311 16.93 1.76 1.48
C SER A 311 17.71 1.23 2.69
N THR A 312 17.27 1.57 3.89
CA THR A 312 17.91 1.18 5.15
C THR A 312 17.77 -0.32 5.38
N PRO A 313 18.88 -1.05 5.58
CA PRO A 313 18.81 -2.48 5.85
C PRO A 313 17.97 -2.81 7.07
N LEU A 314 17.21 -3.91 7.03
CA LEU A 314 16.36 -4.36 8.15
C LEU A 314 17.13 -4.64 9.46
N SER A 315 18.44 -4.86 9.41
CA SER A 315 19.31 -4.97 10.59
C SER A 315 19.61 -3.61 11.26
N SER A 316 19.32 -2.52 10.56
CA SER A 316 19.69 -1.15 10.90
C SER A 316 18.48 -0.23 11.09
N LEU A 317 17.27 -0.80 11.19
CA LEU A 317 16.06 -0.03 11.49
C LEU A 317 16.24 0.85 12.73
N ASN A 318 15.60 2.01 12.70
CA ASN A 318 15.62 2.97 13.79
C ASN A 318 14.75 2.50 14.97
N VAL A 319 15.30 1.65 15.83
CA VAL A 319 14.65 1.18 17.05
C VAL A 319 15.20 1.94 18.25
N ILE A 320 14.34 2.70 18.94
CA ILE A 320 14.70 3.59 20.06
C ILE A 320 14.17 3.12 21.41
#